data_AF-A0A929NHZ8-F1
#
_entry.id   AF-A0A929NHZ8-F1
#
_cell.length_a   1.000
_cell.length_b   1.000
_cell.length_c   1.000
_cell.angle_alpha   90.00
_cell.angle_beta   90.00
_cell.angle_gamma   90.00
#
_symmetry.space_group_name_H-M   'P 1'
#
loop_
_entity.id
_entity.type
_entity.pdbx_description
1 polymer ?
#
loop_
_entity_poly.entity_id
_entity_poly.type
_entity_poly.pdbx_seq_one_letter_code
_entity_poly.pdbx_strand_id
1 'polypeptide(L)'
;MKRNKNSARTGRFVLLPPVKGACQECARFHDKELPHDKGSIFYQMKFYMKTGRCPGWKDAMSHCSDEMKELWTAELNKKGIGI
;
A
#
# COMPACT_ATOMS: atom_id res chain seq x y z
N MET A 1 -36.50 -26.83 5.44
CA MET A 1 -36.30 -25.39 5.13
C MET A 1 -35.16 -25.24 4.13
N LYS A 2 -35.44 -24.81 2.89
CA LYS A 2 -34.41 -24.56 1.87
C LYS A 2 -33.85 -23.15 2.09
N ARG A 3 -32.56 -23.00 2.38
CA ARG A 3 -31.91 -21.68 2.49
C ARG A 3 -31.97 -20.98 1.13
N ASN A 4 -32.75 -19.90 1.03
CA ASN A 4 -32.75 -19.02 -0.12
C ASN A 4 -31.36 -18.37 -0.24
N LYS A 5 -30.59 -18.75 -1.25
CA LYS A 5 -29.31 -18.13 -1.58
C LYS A 5 -29.61 -16.78 -2.23
N ASN A 6 -29.85 -15.75 -1.41
CA ASN A 6 -29.86 -14.38 -1.86
C ASN A 6 -28.53 -14.12 -2.58
N SER A 7 -28.59 -13.96 -3.90
CA SER A 7 -27.47 -13.49 -4.72
C SER A 7 -26.92 -12.22 -4.09
N ALA A 8 -25.70 -12.27 -3.56
CA ALA A 8 -25.03 -11.09 -3.06
C ALA A 8 -25.01 -10.05 -4.20
N ARG A 9 -25.57 -8.86 -3.97
CA ARG A 9 -25.46 -7.76 -4.93
C ARG A 9 -23.97 -7.41 -5.01
N THR A 10 -23.33 -7.72 -6.13
CA THR A 10 -21.93 -7.36 -6.39
C THR A 10 -21.86 -5.86 -6.67
N GLY A 11 -21.48 -5.07 -5.65
CA GLY A 11 -21.10 -3.68 -5.84
C GLY A 11 -19.70 -3.59 -6.46
N ARG A 12 -19.51 -2.69 -7.43
CA ARG A 12 -18.18 -2.43 -8.01
C ARG A 12 -17.45 -1.38 -7.17
N PHE A 13 -16.34 -1.76 -6.56
CA PHE A 13 -15.40 -0.82 -5.96
C PHE A 13 -14.53 -0.19 -7.05
N VAL A 14 -14.26 1.10 -6.95
CA VAL A 14 -13.36 1.85 -7.84
C VAL A 14 -12.41 2.66 -6.97
N LEU A 15 -11.11 2.53 -7.24
CA LEU A 15 -10.10 3.40 -6.64
C LEU A 15 -9.96 4.66 -7.51
N LEU A 16 -10.36 5.81 -6.97
CA LEU A 16 -10.23 7.09 -7.65
C LEU A 16 -8.75 7.46 -7.82
N PRO A 17 -8.38 8.29 -8.82
CA PRO A 17 -7.01 8.74 -8.95
C PRO A 17 -6.60 9.61 -7.76
N PRO A 18 -5.31 9.62 -7.38
CA PRO A 18 -4.80 10.50 -6.34
C PRO A 18 -4.79 11.96 -6.83
N VAL A 19 -4.84 12.90 -5.89
CA VAL A 19 -4.78 14.34 -6.22
C VAL A 19 -3.45 14.70 -6.90
N LYS A 20 -3.49 15.71 -7.79
CA LYS A 20 -2.28 16.25 -8.41
C LYS A 20 -1.30 16.75 -7.34
N GLY A 21 -0.01 16.46 -7.53
CA GLY A 21 1.06 16.83 -6.60
C GLY A 21 1.30 15.83 -5.46
N ALA A 22 0.35 14.95 -5.15
CA ALA A 22 0.58 13.84 -4.22
C ALA A 22 1.32 12.68 -4.91
N CYS A 23 1.89 11.78 -4.12
CA CYS A 23 2.44 10.53 -4.63
C CYS A 23 1.35 9.71 -5.33
N GLN A 24 1.65 9.27 -6.55
CA GLN A 24 0.68 8.56 -7.39
C GLN A 24 0.45 7.10 -6.95
N GLU A 25 1.30 6.56 -6.08
CA GLU A 25 1.18 5.20 -5.55
C GLU A 25 0.41 5.13 -4.23
N CYS A 26 0.58 6.12 -3.34
CA CYS A 26 0.01 6.07 -1.99
C CYS A 26 -0.94 7.23 -1.65
N ALA A 27 -1.16 8.17 -2.58
CA ALA A 27 -2.03 9.34 -2.42
C ALA A 27 -1.67 10.26 -1.24
N ARG A 28 -0.41 10.25 -0.80
CA ARG A 28 0.13 11.09 0.29
C ARG A 28 1.22 12.00 -0.24
N PHE A 29 1.40 13.15 0.41
CA PHE A 29 2.53 14.02 0.13
C PHE A 29 3.75 13.52 0.91
N HIS A 30 4.81 13.17 0.18
CA HIS A 30 6.10 12.79 0.74
C HIS A 30 7.20 13.06 -0.30
N ASP A 31 8.44 13.18 0.16
CA ASP A 31 9.59 13.27 -0.74
C ASP A 31 9.75 11.97 -1.54
N LYS A 32 10.25 12.05 -2.78
CA LYS A 32 10.44 10.90 -3.68
C LYS A 32 11.48 9.91 -3.18
N GLU A 33 12.39 10.34 -2.31
CA GLU A 33 13.40 9.45 -1.73
C GLU A 33 12.81 8.59 -0.59
N LEU A 34 11.74 9.06 0.04
CA LEU A 34 11.08 8.35 1.13
C LEU A 34 10.21 7.19 0.61
N PRO A 35 10.09 6.10 1.40
CA PRO A 35 9.24 4.99 1.02
C PRO A 35 7.78 5.40 0.86
N HIS A 36 7.03 4.59 0.10
CA HIS A 36 5.58 4.71 0.10
C HIS A 36 5.02 4.48 1.51
N ASP A 37 3.93 5.17 1.82
CA ASP A 37 3.22 4.96 3.09
C ASP A 37 2.53 3.58 3.07
N LYS A 38 3.18 2.56 3.67
CA LYS A 38 2.60 1.20 3.83
C LYS A 38 1.25 1.23 4.55
N GLY A 39 1.03 2.22 5.43
CA GLY A 39 -0.23 2.41 6.16
C GLY A 39 -1.35 3.04 5.32
N SER A 40 -1.03 3.60 4.14
CA SER A 40 -2.04 4.16 3.24
C SER A 40 -2.94 3.07 2.67
N ILE A 41 -4.24 3.16 2.94
CA ILE A 41 -5.27 2.30 2.33
C ILE A 41 -5.20 2.40 0.80
N PHE A 42 -4.91 3.59 0.28
CA PHE A 42 -4.75 3.80 -1.16
C PHE A 42 -3.62 2.94 -1.73
N TYR A 43 -2.45 2.97 -1.08
CA TYR A 43 -1.30 2.17 -1.50
C TYR A 43 -1.60 0.68 -1.40
N GLN A 44 -2.15 0.22 -0.28
CA GLN A 44 -2.52 -1.18 -0.07
C GLN A 44 -3.49 -1.65 -1.15
N MET A 45 -4.52 -0.86 -1.47
CA MET A 45 -5.50 -1.23 -2.48
C MET A 45 -4.93 -1.19 -3.89
N LYS A 46 -4.19 -0.14 -4.26
CA LYS A 46 -3.58 -0.02 -5.58
C LYS A 46 -2.60 -1.18 -5.81
N PHE A 47 -1.77 -1.50 -4.82
CA PHE A 47 -0.83 -2.60 -4.87
C PHE A 47 -1.55 -3.95 -4.96
N TYR A 48 -2.59 -4.18 -4.17
CA TYR A 48 -3.40 -5.40 -4.23
C TYR A 48 -4.10 -5.57 -5.57
N MET A 49 -4.71 -4.51 -6.12
CA MET A 49 -5.35 -4.54 -7.44
C MET A 49 -4.34 -4.87 -8.55
N LYS A 50 -3.06 -4.50 -8.39
CA LYS A 50 -1.99 -4.79 -9.35
C LYS A 50 -1.38 -6.19 -9.18
N THR A 51 -1.24 -6.67 -7.95
CA THR A 51 -0.39 -7.84 -7.63
C THR A 51 -1.14 -9.02 -7.02
N GLY A 52 -2.37 -8.84 -6.56
CA GLY A 52 -3.15 -9.85 -5.85
C GLY A 52 -2.73 -10.10 -4.39
N ARG A 53 -1.78 -9.33 -3.83
CA ARG A 53 -1.33 -9.43 -2.43
C ARG A 53 -1.19 -8.08 -1.75
N CYS A 54 -1.16 -8.07 -0.42
CA CYS A 54 -0.86 -6.86 0.33
C CYS A 54 0.65 -6.52 0.26
N PRO A 55 1.03 -5.23 0.28
CA PRO A 55 2.43 -4.82 0.25
C PRO A 55 3.15 -5.03 1.60
N GLY A 56 4.41 -5.45 1.52
CA GLY A 56 5.42 -5.46 2.58
C GLY A 56 6.10 -4.10 2.77
N TRP A 57 7.00 -3.97 3.75
CA TRP A 57 7.86 -2.77 3.81
C TRP A 57 8.89 -2.79 2.68
N LYS A 58 9.35 -3.98 2.26
CA LYS A 58 10.21 -4.13 1.06
C LYS A 58 9.58 -3.53 -0.20
N ASP A 59 8.28 -3.74 -0.41
CA ASP A 59 7.57 -3.19 -1.56
C ASP A 59 7.44 -1.67 -1.46
N ALA A 60 7.19 -1.14 -0.25
CA ALA A 60 7.09 0.29 -0.02
C ALA A 60 8.43 1.02 -0.29
N MET A 61 9.54 0.35 -0.05
CA MET A 61 10.90 0.86 -0.27
C MET A 61 11.49 0.50 -1.65
N SER A 62 10.73 -0.09 -2.57
CA SER A 62 11.30 -0.66 -3.81
C SER A 62 12.04 0.36 -4.68
N HIS A 63 11.64 1.63 -4.59
CA HIS A 63 12.20 2.75 -5.34
C HIS A 63 13.28 3.53 -4.56
N CYS A 64 13.47 3.23 -3.28
CA CYS A 64 14.41 3.94 -2.43
C CYS A 64 15.87 3.60 -2.80
N SER A 65 16.79 4.50 -2.44
CA SER A 65 18.23 4.20 -2.43
C SER A 65 18.55 3.11 -1.41
N ASP A 66 19.71 2.47 -1.55
CA ASP A 66 20.12 1.43 -0.60
C ASP A 66 20.37 2.01 0.80
N GLU A 67 20.93 3.22 0.90
CA GLU A 67 21.05 3.96 2.16
C GLU A 67 19.69 4.18 2.84
N MET A 68 18.68 4.61 2.08
CA MET A 68 17.34 4.83 2.63
C MET A 68 16.67 3.52 3.06
N LYS A 69 16.85 2.44 2.28
CA LYS A 69 16.39 1.10 2.66
C LYS A 69 17.02 0.64 3.97
N GLU A 70 18.33 0.83 4.13
CA GLU A 70 19.06 0.47 5.36
C GLU A 70 18.56 1.27 6.55
N LEU A 71 18.43 2.59 6.40
CA LEU A 71 17.92 3.47 7.46
C LEU A 71 16.53 3.06 7.91
N TRP A 72 15.60 2.87 6.96
CA TRP A 72 14.22 2.50 7.31
C TRP A 72 14.14 1.09 7.90
N THR A 73 14.90 0.14 7.36
CA THR A 73 14.98 -1.22 7.89
C THR A 73 15.46 -1.23 9.34
N ALA A 74 16.50 -0.44 9.66
CA ALA A 74 16.99 -0.30 11.01
C ALA A 74 15.93 0.28 11.96
N GLU A 75 15.23 1.33 11.55
CA GLU A 75 14.16 1.95 12.35
C GLU A 75 12.94 1.03 12.56
N LEU A 76 12.55 0.27 11.54
CA LEU A 76 11.47 -0.71 11.65
C LEU A 76 11.83 -1.85 12.59
N ASN A 77 13.06 -2.37 12.49
CA ASN A 77 13.57 -3.42 13.37
C ASN A 77 13.64 -2.96 14.83
N LYS A 78 14.09 -1.72 15.10
CA LYS A 78 14.07 -1.13 16.46
C LYS A 78 12.65 -1.09 17.06
N LYS A 79 11.62 -0.98 16.22
CA LYS A 79 10.21 -0.99 16.62
C LYS A 79 9.59 -2.39 16.63
N GLY A 80 10.35 -3.44 16.34
CA GLY A 80 9.86 -4.82 16.26
C GLY A 80 8.96 -5.10 15.06
N ILE A 81 9.05 -4.28 14.00
CA ILE A 81 8.22 -4.40 12.80
C ILE A 81 8.99 -5.21 11.75
N GLY A 82 8.41 -6.33 11.31
CA GLY A 82 8.97 -7.15 10.23
C GLY A 82 8.90 -6.48 8.86
N ILE A 83 9.90 -6.78 8.02
CA ILE A 83 10.14 -6.14 6.71
C ILE A 83 9.53 -6.90 5.51
#